data_AF-A0A1I5Q9P3-F1
#
_entry.id   AF-A0A1I5Q9P3-F1
#
_cell.length_a   1.000
_cell.length_b   1.000
_cell.length_c   1.000
_cell.angle_alpha   90.00
_cell.angle_beta   90.00
_cell.angle_gamma   90.00
#
_symmetry.space_group_name_H-M   'P 1'
#
loop_
_entity.id
_entity.type
_entity.pdbx_description
1 polymer ?
#
loop_
_entity_poly.entity_id
_entity_poly.type
_entity_poly.pdbx_seq_one_letter_code
_entity_poly.pdbx_strand_id
1 'polypeptide(L)'
;MSVQAWQPPRRIDAIDFWLRSRLLATAHGLRETLRPSARRWPVAEALADAPVLARFSSPLWTDGRDDEFALVAGKVQNLRVARGAFDAIEVPAGEVLSFWRQLGRPGAWRGFVQGRELRGGCVVPTLAGGLCQLSNALATVGARAGLELVERHAHTARIEQAAAVPDDAVDATVFWNYVDLKLRARHAWRLEVELTATELVLRIRAHAPRVAPRVMWRAPHDVGVDAPSPPVARGCLSCDRNDCFRHRPALPAAAQGRTAVLLDAWTPEFARYLEAHHADADRLQRAPVRLAFWRPMTDWRGGNSPVHRPWLASVRGALWRRLWARQEGGRRQASVIDAQRWLAQAFVTRLLPEHTQLVVDQALLPHLQRLGALDGRAFTVLAGSLPMAGIEARLDAAAARWPDDTTLRDFRAVPSMVRAEAQALARAAVVVTPHAAVAATMAAAAPQAMLERLEWVLPGMSPRANRTPDDGVPLVVLPASALARKGARELAAALRGSGWRLRVLGTPSADASLWQGIALDTARDPRADWLDGACVVVLPAHVEHAPRAALRALAAGVPVVASTACGLAGLQGVREVSAGDIKGLRAALREAIDGASRFNEQDDNDQRFP
;
A
#
# COMPACT_ATOMS: atom_id res chain seq x y z
N MET A 1 -35.89 22.90 28.40
CA MET A 1 -36.16 23.10 26.95
C MET A 1 -36.64 21.78 26.38
N SER A 2 -37.87 21.73 25.87
CA SER A 2 -38.48 20.52 25.30
C SER A 2 -37.76 20.18 23.99
N VAL A 3 -36.99 19.09 23.98
CA VAL A 3 -36.49 18.52 22.71
C VAL A 3 -37.72 18.08 21.94
N GLN A 4 -37.97 18.70 20.80
CA GLN A 4 -39.11 18.37 19.95
C GLN A 4 -39.11 16.85 19.72
N ALA A 5 -40.15 16.17 20.22
CA ALA A 5 -40.21 14.73 20.23
C ALA A 5 -40.13 14.19 18.81
N TRP A 6 -39.20 13.26 18.56
CA TRP A 6 -39.08 12.58 17.28
C TRP A 6 -40.42 11.93 16.92
N GLN A 7 -40.97 12.28 15.76
CA GLN A 7 -42.19 11.66 15.24
C GLN A 7 -41.87 10.65 14.13
N PRO A 8 -42.50 9.47 14.14
CA PRO A 8 -42.28 8.48 13.10
C PRO A 8 -42.75 9.04 11.74
N PRO A 9 -41.97 8.84 10.66
CA PRO A 9 -42.30 9.39 9.36
C PRO A 9 -43.59 8.75 8.82
N ARG A 10 -44.48 9.55 8.22
CA ARG A 10 -45.69 9.05 7.55
C ARG A 10 -45.47 8.87 6.05
N ARG A 11 -46.26 8.01 5.41
CA ARG A 11 -46.20 7.79 3.95
C ARG A 11 -46.49 9.07 3.16
N ILE A 12 -47.41 9.91 3.66
CA ILE A 12 -47.76 11.20 3.06
C ILE A 12 -46.54 12.14 3.07
N ASP A 13 -45.79 12.19 4.17
CA ASP A 13 -44.56 13.00 4.27
C ASP A 13 -43.49 12.53 3.26
N ALA A 14 -43.45 11.23 2.92
CA ALA A 14 -42.55 10.73 1.88
C ALA A 14 -43.01 11.09 0.45
N ILE A 15 -44.33 11.12 0.20
CA ILE A 15 -44.88 11.53 -1.10
C ILE A 15 -44.64 13.04 -1.30
N ASP A 16 -44.93 13.87 -0.30
CA ASP A 16 -44.65 15.31 -0.33
C ASP A 16 -43.15 15.58 -0.53
N PHE A 17 -42.28 14.89 0.22
CA PHE A 17 -40.83 14.97 0.00
C PHE A 17 -40.43 14.58 -1.43
N TRP A 18 -41.02 13.54 -2.00
CA TRP A 18 -40.73 13.08 -3.36
C TRP A 18 -41.16 14.13 -4.40
N LEU A 19 -42.38 14.68 -4.28
CA LEU A 19 -42.90 15.72 -5.17
C LEU A 19 -42.03 16.98 -5.11
N ARG A 20 -41.72 17.48 -3.90
CA ARG A 20 -40.85 18.64 -3.72
C ARG A 20 -39.45 18.40 -4.29
N SER A 21 -38.87 17.22 -4.01
CA SER A 21 -37.56 16.85 -4.55
C SER A 21 -37.55 16.84 -6.08
N ARG A 22 -38.63 16.37 -6.72
CA ARG A 22 -38.75 16.38 -8.18
C ARG A 22 -38.87 17.79 -8.73
N LEU A 23 -39.73 18.63 -8.15
CA LEU A 23 -39.87 20.03 -8.56
C LEU A 23 -38.55 20.79 -8.42
N LEU A 24 -37.86 20.64 -7.28
CA LEU A 24 -36.57 21.29 -7.05
C LEU A 24 -35.48 20.77 -7.99
N ALA A 25 -35.44 19.46 -8.27
CA ALA A 25 -34.51 18.88 -9.24
C ALA A 25 -34.76 19.40 -10.67
N THR A 26 -36.01 19.52 -11.09
CA THR A 26 -36.37 20.05 -12.42
C THR A 26 -36.04 21.54 -12.52
N ALA A 27 -36.38 22.32 -11.50
CA ALA A 27 -36.06 23.74 -11.43
C ALA A 27 -34.55 23.99 -11.41
N HIS A 28 -33.78 23.18 -10.66
CA HIS A 28 -32.33 23.23 -10.65
C HIS A 28 -31.74 22.85 -12.02
N GLY A 29 -32.25 21.79 -12.65
CA GLY A 29 -31.85 21.39 -13.99
C GLY A 29 -32.05 22.53 -15.00
N LEU A 30 -33.18 23.22 -14.94
CA LEU A 30 -33.48 24.38 -15.77
C LEU A 30 -32.55 25.57 -15.48
N ARG A 31 -32.23 25.84 -14.20
CA ARG A 31 -31.29 26.91 -13.82
C ARG A 31 -29.89 26.63 -14.33
N GLU A 32 -29.41 25.39 -14.22
CA GLU A 32 -28.06 25.02 -14.63
C GLU A 32 -27.92 24.93 -16.15
N THR A 33 -28.99 24.62 -16.90
CA THR A 33 -28.97 24.74 -18.37
C THR A 33 -28.98 26.19 -18.83
N LEU A 34 -29.71 27.07 -18.15
CA LEU A 34 -29.79 28.48 -18.49
C LEU A 34 -28.58 29.31 -18.01
N ARG A 35 -27.93 28.89 -16.92
CA ARG A 35 -26.76 29.54 -16.33
C ARG A 35 -25.80 28.46 -15.78
N PRO A 36 -24.92 27.90 -16.61
CA PRO A 36 -23.93 26.93 -16.16
C PRO A 36 -23.04 27.60 -15.12
N SER A 37 -23.16 27.20 -13.86
CA SER A 37 -22.57 27.94 -12.74
C SER A 37 -21.23 27.37 -12.28
N ALA A 38 -20.89 26.15 -12.69
CA ALA A 38 -19.62 25.52 -12.34
C ALA A 38 -19.13 24.50 -13.38
N ARG A 39 -17.80 24.35 -13.49
CA ARG A 39 -17.11 23.28 -14.22
C ARG A 39 -16.43 22.31 -13.26
N ARG A 40 -15.96 21.18 -13.78
CA ARG A 40 -15.07 20.29 -13.03
C ARG A 40 -13.65 20.82 -13.07
N TRP A 41 -12.98 20.73 -11.94
CA TRP A 41 -11.60 21.14 -11.78
C TRP A 41 -10.67 19.93 -11.89
N PRO A 42 -9.60 20.03 -12.70
CA PRO A 42 -8.65 18.94 -12.86
C PRO A 42 -7.73 18.83 -11.65
N VAL A 43 -7.12 17.65 -11.50
CA VAL A 43 -5.94 17.48 -10.66
C VAL A 43 -4.80 18.28 -11.29
N ALA A 44 -4.10 19.06 -10.49
CA ALA A 44 -2.94 19.85 -10.89
C ALA A 44 -1.85 19.76 -9.81
N GLU A 45 -0.68 20.35 -10.06
CA GLU A 45 0.43 20.38 -9.09
C GLU A 45 0.98 21.81 -8.90
N ALA A 46 0.41 22.84 -9.53
CA ALA A 46 0.97 24.19 -9.52
C ALA A 46 0.93 24.84 -8.12
N LEU A 47 0.03 24.40 -7.25
CA LEU A 47 -0.11 24.85 -5.87
C LEU A 47 0.24 23.75 -4.86
N ALA A 48 0.90 22.67 -5.28
CA ALA A 48 1.28 21.58 -4.37
C ALA A 48 2.24 22.06 -3.26
N ASP A 49 3.16 22.96 -3.60
CA ASP A 49 4.15 23.53 -2.66
C ASP A 49 3.65 24.80 -1.95
N ALA A 50 2.43 25.26 -2.24
CA ALA A 50 1.85 26.43 -1.58
C ALA A 50 1.61 26.15 -0.08
N PRO A 51 1.69 27.17 0.79
CA PRO A 51 1.49 26.98 2.22
C PRO A 51 0.05 26.56 2.53
N VAL A 52 -0.12 25.74 3.57
CA VAL A 52 -1.43 25.32 4.07
C VAL A 52 -2.10 26.49 4.80
N LEU A 53 -3.19 27.01 4.21
CA LEU A 53 -3.98 28.09 4.83
C LEU A 53 -4.82 27.56 6.00
N ALA A 54 -5.53 26.45 5.77
CA ALA A 54 -6.41 25.82 6.74
C ALA A 54 -6.36 24.30 6.65
N ARG A 55 -6.62 23.66 7.80
CA ARG A 55 -6.76 22.21 7.96
C ARG A 55 -7.99 21.90 8.83
N PHE A 56 -8.67 20.83 8.50
CA PHE A 56 -9.73 20.25 9.31
C PHE A 56 -9.63 18.72 9.28
N SER A 57 -9.85 18.06 10.41
CA SER A 57 -9.99 16.60 10.48
C SER A 57 -11.26 16.22 11.21
N SER A 58 -11.82 15.05 10.86
CA SER A 58 -12.98 14.46 11.54
C SER A 58 -12.85 12.93 11.60
N PRO A 59 -13.34 12.27 12.67
CA PRO A 59 -13.29 10.80 12.77
C PRO A 59 -14.05 10.08 11.64
N LEU A 60 -13.45 9.04 11.06
CA LEU A 60 -14.07 8.19 10.04
C LEU A 60 -14.99 7.14 10.65
N TRP A 61 -14.52 6.46 11.70
CA TRP A 61 -15.13 5.24 12.22
C TRP A 61 -15.95 5.45 13.50
N THR A 62 -15.72 6.53 14.24
CA THR A 62 -16.37 6.75 15.55
C THR A 62 -17.70 7.46 15.40
N ASP A 63 -18.78 6.78 15.81
CA ASP A 63 -20.15 7.32 15.87
C ASP A 63 -20.97 6.80 17.06
N GLY A 64 -20.35 6.05 17.97
CA GLY A 64 -20.96 5.55 19.20
C GLY A 64 -21.80 4.28 19.07
N ARG A 65 -21.95 3.70 17.85
CA ARG A 65 -22.87 2.59 17.57
C ARG A 65 -22.27 1.45 16.77
N ASP A 66 -21.87 0.40 17.47
CA ASP A 66 -21.33 -0.81 16.85
C ASP A 66 -22.37 -1.55 15.97
N ASP A 67 -23.66 -1.42 16.30
CA ASP A 67 -24.75 -2.03 15.55
C ASP A 67 -25.00 -1.39 14.17
N GLU A 68 -24.47 -0.18 13.93
CA GLU A 68 -24.52 0.50 12.62
C GLU A 68 -23.25 0.30 11.78
N PHE A 69 -22.28 -0.53 12.23
CA PHE A 69 -20.95 -0.67 11.62
C PHE A 69 -20.98 -0.82 10.09
N ALA A 70 -21.85 -1.67 9.54
CA ALA A 70 -21.95 -1.89 8.09
C ALA A 70 -22.26 -0.59 7.32
N LEU A 71 -23.09 0.30 7.87
CA LEU A 71 -23.40 1.60 7.26
C LEU A 71 -22.25 2.60 7.42
N VAL A 72 -21.48 2.50 8.51
CA VAL A 72 -20.24 3.27 8.71
C VAL A 72 -19.18 2.86 7.71
N ALA A 73 -18.96 1.55 7.55
CA ALA A 73 -18.07 0.98 6.55
C ALA A 73 -18.47 1.43 5.14
N GLY A 74 -19.77 1.38 4.83
CA GLY A 74 -20.32 1.90 3.59
C GLY A 74 -20.08 3.40 3.39
N LYS A 75 -20.26 4.22 4.42
CA LYS A 75 -19.89 5.65 4.41
C LYS A 75 -18.41 5.83 4.07
N VAL A 76 -17.50 5.12 4.73
CA VAL A 76 -16.05 5.25 4.49
C VAL A 76 -15.70 4.84 3.06
N GLN A 77 -16.33 3.79 2.52
CA GLN A 77 -16.21 3.42 1.10
C GLN A 77 -16.71 4.54 0.17
N ASN A 78 -17.83 5.18 0.48
CA ASN A 78 -18.36 6.28 -0.32
C ASN A 78 -17.45 7.51 -0.28
N LEU A 79 -16.85 7.82 0.87
CA LEU A 79 -15.84 8.88 1.02
C LEU A 79 -14.57 8.56 0.22
N ARG A 80 -14.11 7.30 0.25
CA ARG A 80 -12.97 6.82 -0.54
C ARG A 80 -13.21 7.00 -2.04
N VAL A 81 -14.40 6.67 -2.54
CA VAL A 81 -14.79 6.89 -3.93
C VAL A 81 -14.88 8.39 -4.25
N ALA A 82 -15.45 9.19 -3.36
CA ALA A 82 -15.58 10.63 -3.55
C ALA A 82 -14.23 11.36 -3.55
N ARG A 83 -13.26 10.91 -2.74
CA ARG A 83 -11.90 11.48 -2.69
C ARG A 83 -11.29 11.61 -4.08
N GLY A 84 -11.45 10.61 -4.95
CA GLY A 84 -10.90 10.62 -6.30
C GLY A 84 -11.39 11.79 -7.18
N ALA A 85 -12.48 12.47 -6.81
CA ALA A 85 -12.95 13.67 -7.48
C ALA A 85 -12.47 14.99 -6.83
N PHE A 86 -12.06 14.98 -5.56
CA PHE A 86 -11.79 16.21 -4.80
C PHE A 86 -10.32 16.38 -4.40
N ASP A 87 -9.56 15.30 -4.31
CA ASP A 87 -8.16 15.38 -3.91
C ASP A 87 -7.29 15.97 -5.02
N ALA A 88 -6.33 16.82 -4.63
CA ALA A 88 -5.35 17.46 -5.50
C ALA A 88 -5.94 18.36 -6.61
N ILE A 89 -7.18 18.82 -6.48
CA ILE A 89 -7.78 19.75 -7.43
C ILE A 89 -7.34 21.19 -7.17
N GLU A 90 -7.23 21.98 -8.23
CA GLU A 90 -6.90 23.41 -8.15
C GLU A 90 -8.00 24.25 -8.79
N VAL A 91 -8.45 25.26 -8.04
CA VAL A 91 -9.53 26.16 -8.43
C VAL A 91 -8.94 27.57 -8.61
N PRO A 92 -9.04 28.17 -9.81
CA PRO A 92 -8.52 29.52 -10.05
C PRO A 92 -9.22 30.60 -9.22
N ALA A 93 -8.59 31.77 -9.15
CA ALA A 93 -9.16 32.94 -8.51
C ALA A 93 -10.51 33.34 -9.14
N GLY A 94 -11.51 33.64 -8.30
CA GLY A 94 -12.85 34.06 -8.70
C GLY A 94 -13.79 32.92 -9.13
N GLU A 95 -13.26 31.72 -9.34
CA GLU A 95 -14.01 30.57 -9.82
C GLU A 95 -14.71 29.79 -8.70
N VAL A 96 -15.77 29.06 -9.07
CA VAL A 96 -16.61 28.32 -8.12
C VAL A 96 -16.31 26.82 -8.16
N LEU A 97 -16.06 26.23 -6.99
CA LEU A 97 -16.16 24.80 -6.77
C LEU A 97 -17.60 24.45 -6.39
N SER A 98 -18.27 23.60 -7.18
CA SER A 98 -19.55 22.98 -6.84
C SER A 98 -19.32 21.52 -6.47
N PHE A 99 -19.87 21.08 -5.32
CA PHE A 99 -19.72 19.71 -4.83
C PHE A 99 -20.27 18.70 -5.84
N TRP A 100 -21.52 18.87 -6.27
CA TRP A 100 -22.14 17.91 -7.20
C TRP A 100 -21.62 18.02 -8.62
N ARG A 101 -21.16 19.19 -9.07
CA ARG A 101 -20.52 19.31 -10.37
C ARG A 101 -19.19 18.55 -10.40
N GLN A 102 -18.38 18.72 -9.34
CA GLN A 102 -17.11 18.03 -9.18
C GLN A 102 -17.32 16.52 -9.08
N LEU A 103 -18.18 16.08 -8.16
CA LEU A 103 -18.41 14.65 -7.91
C LEU A 103 -19.18 13.96 -9.03
N GLY A 104 -20.18 14.62 -9.61
CA GLY A 104 -21.17 14.04 -10.54
C GLY A 104 -22.13 13.05 -9.88
N ARG A 105 -23.01 12.46 -10.71
CA ARG A 105 -24.07 11.54 -10.25
C ARG A 105 -23.46 10.33 -9.52
N PRO A 106 -23.81 10.10 -8.25
CA PRO A 106 -23.43 8.88 -7.55
C PRO A 106 -24.14 7.67 -8.17
N GLY A 107 -23.45 6.53 -8.19
CA GLY A 107 -23.98 5.29 -8.77
C GLY A 107 -23.16 4.08 -8.38
N ALA A 108 -23.80 2.92 -8.22
CA ALA A 108 -23.12 1.68 -7.84
C ALA A 108 -22.02 1.27 -8.82
N TRP A 109 -22.20 1.57 -10.12
CA TRP A 109 -21.20 1.35 -11.17
C TRP A 109 -19.90 2.17 -10.98
N ARG A 110 -19.92 3.21 -10.14
CA ARG A 110 -18.74 4.00 -9.75
C ARG A 110 -18.09 3.49 -8.45
N GLY A 111 -18.63 2.44 -7.84
CA GLY A 111 -18.15 1.88 -6.58
C GLY A 111 -18.82 2.44 -5.31
N PHE A 112 -19.84 3.31 -5.45
CA PHE A 112 -20.65 3.73 -4.31
C PHE A 112 -21.50 2.57 -3.77
N VAL A 113 -21.64 2.50 -2.46
CA VAL A 113 -22.38 1.46 -1.74
C VAL A 113 -23.43 2.08 -0.82
N GLN A 114 -24.24 1.25 -0.18
CA GLN A 114 -25.14 1.72 0.88
C GLN A 114 -24.31 2.19 2.06
N GLY A 115 -24.53 3.43 2.48
CA GLY A 115 -24.01 4.00 3.72
C GLY A 115 -25.13 4.72 4.44
N ARG A 116 -24.86 5.23 5.64
CA ARG A 116 -25.85 6.00 6.41
C ARG A 116 -26.13 7.35 5.76
N GLU A 117 -27.39 7.74 5.67
CA GLU A 117 -27.82 9.08 5.26
C GLU A 117 -28.84 9.62 6.26
N LEU A 118 -28.70 10.89 6.63
CA LEU A 118 -29.74 11.60 7.37
C LEU A 118 -30.81 12.08 6.39
N ARG A 119 -32.03 11.53 6.50
CA ARG A 119 -33.13 11.89 5.61
C ARG A 119 -34.43 12.10 6.37
N GLY A 120 -34.86 13.36 6.42
CA GLY A 120 -36.12 13.75 7.06
C GLY A 120 -36.21 13.31 8.52
N GLY A 121 -35.16 13.59 9.31
CA GLY A 121 -35.13 13.28 10.74
C GLY A 121 -34.83 11.82 11.11
N CYS A 122 -34.47 10.96 10.16
CA CYS A 122 -34.07 9.57 10.42
C CYS A 122 -32.73 9.25 9.76
N VAL A 123 -31.96 8.34 10.35
CA VAL A 123 -30.80 7.72 9.70
C VAL A 123 -31.25 6.49 8.91
N VAL A 124 -31.02 6.50 7.60
CA VAL A 124 -31.46 5.43 6.68
C VAL A 124 -30.31 4.93 5.79
N PRO A 125 -30.31 3.65 5.39
CA PRO A 125 -29.39 3.13 4.38
C PRO A 125 -29.68 3.72 2.99
N THR A 126 -28.73 4.49 2.45
CA THR A 126 -28.84 5.08 1.11
C THR A 126 -27.57 4.83 0.30
N LEU A 127 -27.72 4.61 -1.00
CA LEU A 127 -26.60 4.57 -1.94
C LEU A 127 -25.83 5.90 -1.89
N ALA A 128 -24.52 5.85 -1.74
CA ALA A 128 -23.68 7.03 -1.53
C ALA A 128 -24.01 7.81 -0.23
N GLY A 129 -24.62 7.14 0.75
CA GLY A 129 -24.84 7.70 2.08
C GLY A 129 -23.50 8.07 2.75
N GLY A 130 -23.52 9.17 3.50
CA GLY A 130 -22.41 9.62 4.33
C GLY A 130 -21.50 10.66 3.69
N LEU A 131 -21.81 11.08 2.45
CA LEU A 131 -21.12 12.20 1.77
C LEU A 131 -21.27 13.55 2.50
N CYS A 132 -22.28 13.68 3.37
CA CYS A 132 -22.45 14.86 4.21
C CYS A 132 -21.23 15.15 5.11
N GLN A 133 -20.47 14.11 5.48
CA GLN A 133 -19.23 14.29 6.22
C GLN A 133 -18.19 15.06 5.41
N LEU A 134 -18.09 14.79 4.10
CA LEU A 134 -17.18 15.50 3.21
C LEU A 134 -17.63 16.94 2.98
N SER A 135 -18.93 17.19 2.80
CA SER A 135 -19.45 18.56 2.64
C SER A 135 -19.29 19.40 3.91
N ASN A 136 -19.56 18.84 5.09
CA ASN A 136 -19.28 19.50 6.38
C ASN A 136 -17.80 19.86 6.51
N ALA A 137 -16.91 18.90 6.22
CA ALA A 137 -15.47 19.13 6.28
C ALA A 137 -15.00 20.21 5.27
N LEU A 138 -15.55 20.17 4.04
CA LEU A 138 -15.21 21.13 2.98
C LEU A 138 -15.69 22.54 3.32
N ALA A 139 -16.92 22.69 3.84
CA ALA A 139 -17.45 23.97 4.28
C ALA A 139 -16.64 24.53 5.45
N THR A 140 -16.26 23.68 6.41
CA THR A 140 -15.46 24.07 7.58
C THR A 140 -14.06 24.53 7.18
N VAL A 141 -13.32 23.73 6.40
CA VAL A 141 -11.97 24.10 5.96
C VAL A 141 -11.99 25.31 5.03
N GLY A 142 -13.02 25.44 4.19
CA GLY A 142 -13.24 26.62 3.35
C GLY A 142 -13.44 27.89 4.17
N ALA A 143 -14.34 27.86 5.16
CA ALA A 143 -14.56 28.99 6.05
C ALA A 143 -13.30 29.37 6.84
N ARG A 144 -12.56 28.38 7.36
CA ARG A 144 -11.27 28.60 8.05
C ARG A 144 -10.21 29.22 7.14
N ALA A 145 -10.24 28.90 5.84
CA ALA A 145 -9.35 29.50 4.84
C ALA A 145 -9.88 30.84 4.28
N GLY A 146 -11.02 31.34 4.77
CA GLY A 146 -11.61 32.61 4.32
C GLY A 146 -12.27 32.55 2.93
N LEU A 147 -12.66 31.35 2.48
CA LEU A 147 -13.43 31.18 1.24
C LEU A 147 -14.89 31.60 1.46
N GLU A 148 -15.49 32.14 0.40
CA GLU A 148 -16.91 32.46 0.35
C GLU A 148 -17.72 31.16 0.15
N LEU A 149 -18.70 30.91 1.03
CA LEU A 149 -19.71 29.86 0.87
C LEU A 149 -20.87 30.41 0.02
N VAL A 150 -20.76 30.26 -1.29
CA VAL A 150 -21.72 30.76 -2.28
C VAL A 150 -23.09 30.09 -2.14
N GLU A 151 -23.10 28.80 -1.79
CA GLU A 151 -24.29 28.03 -1.52
C GLU A 151 -24.01 27.06 -0.37
N ARG A 152 -24.86 27.08 0.66
CA ARG A 152 -24.76 26.21 1.85
C ARG A 152 -26.15 25.95 2.43
N HIS A 153 -26.45 24.70 2.71
CA HIS A 153 -27.70 24.28 3.34
C HIS A 153 -27.44 23.57 4.66
N ALA A 154 -28.25 23.83 5.68
CA ALA A 154 -28.16 23.16 6.98
C ALA A 154 -28.82 21.77 6.93
N HIS A 155 -28.36 20.84 7.76
CA HIS A 155 -29.13 19.63 8.06
C HIS A 155 -30.39 20.01 8.85
N THR A 156 -31.47 19.26 8.62
CA THR A 156 -32.73 19.44 9.35
C THR A 156 -32.76 18.75 10.71
N ALA A 157 -31.74 17.94 11.03
CA ALA A 157 -31.64 17.16 12.27
C ALA A 157 -30.16 16.84 12.59
N ARG A 158 -29.88 16.47 13.84
CA ARG A 158 -28.56 15.99 14.29
C ARG A 158 -28.60 14.48 14.52
N ILE A 159 -27.53 13.76 14.24
CA ILE A 159 -27.46 12.31 14.53
C ILE A 159 -27.27 12.12 16.05
N GLU A 160 -28.01 11.16 16.63
CA GLU A 160 -28.09 10.85 18.07
C GLU A 160 -26.76 10.75 18.81
N GLN A 161 -25.73 10.24 18.14
CA GLN A 161 -24.39 10.06 18.70
C GLN A 161 -23.29 10.62 17.77
N ALA A 162 -23.59 11.74 17.10
CA ALA A 162 -22.57 12.43 16.33
C ALA A 162 -21.36 12.75 17.23
N ALA A 163 -20.16 12.39 16.79
CA ALA A 163 -18.92 12.75 17.47
C ALA A 163 -18.90 14.25 17.79
N ALA A 164 -18.30 14.63 18.92
CA ALA A 164 -18.12 16.03 19.28
C ALA A 164 -17.44 16.76 18.12
N VAL A 165 -18.11 17.79 17.60
CA VAL A 165 -17.61 18.60 16.49
C VAL A 165 -17.13 19.92 17.08
N PRO A 166 -15.97 20.46 16.65
CA PRO A 166 -15.51 21.78 17.09
C PRO A 166 -16.60 22.86 16.92
N ASP A 167 -16.62 23.84 17.82
CA ASP A 167 -17.63 24.93 17.82
C ASP A 167 -17.62 25.75 16.53
N ASP A 168 -16.48 25.80 15.84
CA ASP A 168 -16.30 26.51 14.56
C ASP A 168 -16.64 25.67 13.33
N ALA A 169 -17.13 24.44 13.50
CA ALA A 169 -17.49 23.58 12.38
C ALA A 169 -18.75 24.06 11.68
N VAL A 170 -18.68 24.08 10.36
CA VAL A 170 -19.77 24.55 9.51
C VAL A 170 -20.61 23.37 9.07
N ASP A 171 -21.89 23.40 9.47
CA ASP A 171 -22.88 22.46 8.99
C ASP A 171 -23.15 22.67 7.48
N ALA A 172 -23.09 21.62 6.68
CA ALA A 172 -23.34 21.69 5.24
C ALA A 172 -23.87 20.35 4.73
N THR A 173 -25.14 20.30 4.38
CA THR A 173 -25.76 19.13 3.76
C THR A 173 -25.74 19.22 2.24
N VAL A 174 -25.72 18.07 1.59
CA VAL A 174 -25.79 17.94 0.13
C VAL A 174 -26.77 16.84 -0.24
N PHE A 175 -27.59 17.08 -1.26
CA PHE A 175 -28.57 16.12 -1.78
C PHE A 175 -28.59 16.18 -3.30
N TRP A 176 -28.30 15.05 -3.94
CA TRP A 176 -28.24 14.98 -5.38
C TRP A 176 -29.63 15.21 -5.99
N ASN A 177 -29.85 16.15 -6.90
CA ASN A 177 -28.90 17.04 -7.59
C ASN A 177 -29.21 18.53 -7.39
N TYR A 178 -29.94 18.90 -6.34
CA TYR A 178 -30.47 20.26 -6.17
C TYR A 178 -30.08 20.95 -4.86
N VAL A 179 -29.53 20.23 -3.88
CA VAL A 179 -28.94 20.81 -2.66
C VAL A 179 -27.44 20.66 -2.78
N ASP A 180 -26.73 21.76 -3.02
CA ASP A 180 -25.30 21.76 -3.31
C ASP A 180 -24.49 22.55 -2.27
N LEU A 181 -23.18 22.33 -2.29
CA LEU A 181 -22.22 23.16 -1.56
C LEU A 181 -21.32 23.84 -2.59
N LYS A 182 -21.27 25.18 -2.57
CA LYS A 182 -20.47 25.97 -3.51
C LYS A 182 -19.50 26.88 -2.76
N LEU A 183 -18.22 26.85 -3.16
CA LEU A 183 -17.16 27.67 -2.58
C LEU A 183 -16.49 28.53 -3.64
N ARG A 184 -16.08 29.75 -3.27
CA ARG A 184 -15.33 30.69 -4.11
C ARG A 184 -14.21 31.37 -3.31
N ALA A 185 -13.08 31.62 -3.96
CA ALA A 185 -11.97 32.38 -3.40
C ALA A 185 -11.59 33.53 -4.34
N ARG A 186 -11.01 34.61 -3.82
CA ARG A 186 -10.41 35.68 -4.64
C ARG A 186 -9.02 35.35 -5.17
N HIS A 187 -8.46 34.22 -4.76
CA HIS A 187 -7.13 33.74 -5.12
C HIS A 187 -7.24 32.28 -5.57
N ALA A 188 -6.24 31.80 -6.33
CA ALA A 188 -6.19 30.39 -6.71
C ALA A 188 -5.87 29.53 -5.48
N TRP A 189 -6.50 28.37 -5.37
CA TRP A 189 -6.36 27.49 -4.21
C TRP A 189 -6.43 26.02 -4.60
N ARG A 190 -5.80 25.18 -3.77
CA ARG A 190 -5.75 23.73 -3.91
C ARG A 190 -6.48 23.06 -2.76
N LEU A 191 -7.27 22.04 -3.09
CA LEU A 191 -7.90 21.16 -2.10
C LEU A 191 -7.14 19.83 -2.04
N GLU A 192 -6.77 19.40 -0.83
CA GLU A 192 -6.21 18.08 -0.56
C GLU A 192 -7.16 17.33 0.36
N VAL A 193 -7.52 16.11 -0.01
CA VAL A 193 -8.44 15.25 0.72
C VAL A 193 -7.74 13.94 1.02
N GLU A 194 -7.61 13.60 2.29
CA GLU A 194 -6.92 12.41 2.77
C GLU A 194 -7.82 11.62 3.71
N LEU A 195 -7.86 10.29 3.55
CA LEU A 195 -8.48 9.39 4.51
C LEU A 195 -7.37 8.58 5.19
N THR A 196 -7.04 8.91 6.44
CA THR A 196 -6.15 8.09 7.27
C THR A 196 -6.88 6.82 7.73
N ALA A 197 -6.26 5.97 8.54
CA ALA A 197 -6.96 4.82 9.11
C ALA A 197 -8.16 5.24 9.99
N THR A 198 -8.13 6.45 10.56
CA THR A 198 -9.07 6.90 11.59
C THR A 198 -9.78 8.21 11.27
N GLU A 199 -9.26 9.05 10.39
CA GLU A 199 -9.74 10.41 10.15
C GLU A 199 -9.88 10.75 8.65
N LEU A 200 -10.88 11.58 8.35
CA LEU A 200 -10.99 12.35 7.12
C LEU A 200 -10.28 13.68 7.35
N VAL A 201 -9.23 13.97 6.60
CA VAL A 201 -8.41 15.18 6.73
C VAL A 201 -8.50 15.99 5.44
N LEU A 202 -8.87 17.27 5.55
CA LEU A 202 -8.88 18.22 4.44
C LEU A 202 -7.86 19.32 4.69
N ARG A 203 -7.19 19.75 3.63
CA ARG A 203 -6.27 20.90 3.64
C ARG A 203 -6.56 21.81 2.45
N ILE A 204 -6.50 23.12 2.69
CA ILE A 204 -6.52 24.13 1.63
C ILE A 204 -5.14 24.79 1.56
N ARG A 205 -4.53 24.83 0.37
CA ARG A 205 -3.26 25.51 0.10
C ARG A 205 -3.44 26.67 -0.88
N ALA A 206 -2.76 27.79 -0.63
CA ALA A 206 -2.68 28.93 -1.56
C ALA A 206 -1.58 29.91 -1.14
N HIS A 207 -1.07 30.72 -2.08
CA HIS A 207 -0.10 31.80 -1.81
C HIS A 207 -0.74 33.11 -1.30
N ALA A 208 -1.90 33.03 -0.65
CA ALA A 208 -2.61 34.20 -0.14
C ALA A 208 -2.22 34.49 1.33
N PRO A 209 -2.22 35.76 1.76
CA PRO A 209 -2.07 36.09 3.17
C PRO A 209 -3.22 35.46 3.96
N ARG A 210 -2.93 34.92 5.16
CA ARG A 210 -3.95 34.43 6.09
C ARG A 210 -4.88 35.59 6.46
N VAL A 211 -6.07 35.61 5.87
CA VAL A 211 -7.12 36.54 6.27
C VAL A 211 -7.85 35.90 7.45
N ALA A 212 -8.08 36.65 8.53
CA ALA A 212 -8.95 36.19 9.61
C ALA A 212 -10.29 35.72 9.02
N PRO A 213 -10.87 34.61 9.51
CA PRO A 213 -12.10 34.05 8.95
C PRO A 213 -13.18 35.15 8.91
N ARG A 214 -13.43 35.69 7.72
CA ARG A 214 -14.57 36.57 7.51
C ARG A 214 -15.76 35.64 7.35
N VAL A 215 -16.41 35.34 8.47
CA VAL A 215 -17.78 34.86 8.43
C VAL A 215 -18.63 36.02 7.92
N MET A 216 -18.61 36.27 6.60
CA MET A 216 -19.64 37.05 5.92
C MET A 216 -20.86 36.16 5.75
N TRP A 217 -21.32 35.54 6.84
CA TRP A 217 -22.66 35.01 6.88
C TRP A 217 -23.53 36.11 7.48
N ARG A 218 -24.21 36.85 6.61
CA ARG A 218 -25.50 37.38 7.04
C ARG A 218 -26.37 36.14 7.24
N ALA A 219 -26.65 35.83 8.49
CA ALA A 219 -27.85 35.07 8.80
C ALA A 219 -28.99 35.63 7.95
N PRO A 220 -29.89 34.80 7.40
CA PRO A 220 -31.25 35.27 7.25
C PRO A 220 -31.59 35.90 8.62
N HIS A 221 -31.78 37.22 8.63
CA HIS A 221 -32.23 37.92 9.83
C HIS A 221 -33.47 37.18 10.34
N ASP A 222 -33.52 36.99 11.66
CA ASP A 222 -34.59 36.37 12.45
C ASP A 222 -34.56 34.85 12.66
N VAL A 223 -33.49 34.35 13.29
CA VAL A 223 -33.68 33.25 14.27
C VAL A 223 -33.05 33.68 15.58
N GLY A 224 -33.89 34.07 16.53
CA GLY A 224 -33.49 34.49 17.86
C GLY A 224 -32.70 33.41 18.61
N VAL A 225 -32.10 33.82 19.72
CA VAL A 225 -31.34 32.99 20.68
C VAL A 225 -32.17 31.81 21.24
N ASP A 226 -33.47 31.77 20.94
CA ASP A 226 -34.42 30.70 21.27
C ASP A 226 -34.66 29.66 20.15
N ALA A 227 -33.83 29.62 19.11
CA ALA A 227 -33.94 28.59 18.07
C ALA A 227 -33.85 27.19 18.71
N PRO A 228 -34.89 26.33 18.64
CA PRO A 228 -34.81 25.01 19.21
C PRO A 228 -33.67 24.23 18.55
N SER A 229 -32.84 23.57 19.37
CA SER A 229 -31.81 22.66 18.88
C SER A 229 -32.41 21.72 17.84
N PRO A 230 -31.70 21.45 16.73
CA PRO A 230 -32.24 20.57 15.69
C PRO A 230 -32.62 19.23 16.31
N PRO A 231 -33.75 18.63 15.88
CA PRO A 231 -34.19 17.36 16.43
C PRO A 231 -33.12 16.29 16.26
N VAL A 232 -33.08 15.36 17.22
CA VAL A 232 -32.17 14.23 17.17
C VAL A 232 -32.77 13.14 16.29
N ALA A 233 -32.07 12.81 15.21
CA ALA A 233 -32.41 11.75 14.28
C ALA A 233 -31.93 10.40 14.79
N ARG A 234 -32.88 9.47 14.88
CA ARG A 234 -32.65 8.08 15.24
C ARG A 234 -32.52 7.19 14.01
N GLY A 235 -31.70 6.16 14.10
CA GLY A 235 -31.59 5.10 13.09
C GLY A 235 -32.69 4.06 13.22
N CYS A 236 -32.83 3.19 12.22
CA CYS A 236 -33.79 2.07 12.29
C CYS A 236 -33.54 1.15 13.49
N LEU A 237 -32.29 1.08 13.97
CA LEU A 237 -31.87 0.26 15.10
C LEU A 237 -31.96 0.99 16.46
N SER A 238 -32.32 2.29 16.53
CA SER A 238 -32.57 3.01 17.82
C SER A 238 -33.95 3.63 17.95
N CYS A 239 -34.76 3.57 16.89
CA CYS A 239 -36.08 4.17 16.93
C CYS A 239 -37.15 3.25 17.53
N ASP A 240 -36.85 1.96 17.72
CA ASP A 240 -37.76 0.93 18.25
C ASP A 240 -39.10 0.80 17.49
N ARG A 241 -39.14 1.28 16.22
CA ARG A 241 -40.34 1.27 15.35
C ARG A 241 -40.17 0.29 14.19
N ASN A 242 -40.52 -0.97 14.43
CA ASN A 242 -40.51 -2.03 13.43
C ASN A 242 -41.67 -1.92 12.41
N ASP A 243 -42.71 -1.17 12.75
CA ASP A 243 -43.92 -0.90 11.94
C ASP A 243 -43.72 0.22 10.89
N CYS A 244 -42.58 0.92 10.95
CA CYS A 244 -42.32 2.06 10.06
C CYS A 244 -42.13 1.60 8.61
N PHE A 245 -42.74 2.29 7.64
CA PHE A 245 -42.56 1.98 6.21
C PHE A 245 -41.11 2.20 5.70
N ARG A 246 -40.28 2.92 6.46
CA ARG A 246 -38.84 3.10 6.21
C ARG A 246 -37.97 2.12 6.99
N HIS A 247 -38.56 1.35 7.91
CA HIS A 247 -37.83 0.35 8.67
C HIS A 247 -37.18 -0.63 7.69
N ARG A 248 -35.85 -0.70 7.77
CA ARG A 248 -35.09 -1.74 7.10
C ARG A 248 -34.45 -2.57 8.21
N PRO A 249 -34.77 -3.87 8.31
CA PRO A 249 -34.13 -4.74 9.28
C PRO A 249 -32.61 -4.75 9.06
N ALA A 250 -31.88 -5.09 10.11
CA ALA A 250 -30.42 -5.11 10.14
C ALA A 250 -29.84 -5.72 8.85
N LEU A 251 -28.92 -5.00 8.21
CA LEU A 251 -28.12 -5.56 7.13
C LEU A 251 -27.34 -6.74 7.70
N PRO A 252 -27.53 -7.99 7.22
CA PRO A 252 -26.73 -9.10 7.69
C PRO A 252 -25.31 -8.96 7.11
N ALA A 253 -24.27 -8.98 7.95
CA ALA A 253 -23.02 -9.75 7.75
C ALA A 253 -21.81 -9.30 8.58
N ALA A 254 -21.76 -8.09 9.15
CA ALA A 254 -20.58 -7.68 9.91
C ALA A 254 -20.92 -6.75 11.08
N ALA A 255 -20.79 -7.27 12.29
CA ALA A 255 -20.81 -6.49 13.53
C ALA A 255 -19.46 -5.80 13.81
N GLN A 256 -18.43 -6.09 13.01
CA GLN A 256 -17.07 -5.58 13.21
C GLN A 256 -16.25 -5.57 11.92
N GLY A 257 -15.13 -4.85 11.95
CA GLY A 257 -14.16 -4.82 10.86
C GLY A 257 -13.50 -6.19 10.62
N ARG A 258 -13.14 -6.43 9.35
CA ARG A 258 -12.48 -7.64 8.87
C ARG A 258 -11.08 -7.31 8.35
N THR A 259 -10.23 -8.33 8.33
CA THR A 259 -8.88 -8.23 7.75
C THR A 259 -8.83 -8.95 6.40
N ALA A 260 -8.19 -8.35 5.41
CA ALA A 260 -7.89 -8.99 4.13
C ALA A 260 -6.38 -9.03 3.86
N VAL A 261 -5.88 -10.18 3.39
CA VAL A 261 -4.47 -10.43 3.09
C VAL A 261 -4.28 -10.46 1.57
N LEU A 262 -3.46 -9.56 1.02
CA LEU A 262 -3.23 -9.37 -0.41
C LEU A 262 -1.79 -9.76 -0.78
N LEU A 263 -1.61 -10.88 -1.48
CA LEU A 263 -0.30 -11.48 -1.75
C LEU A 263 -0.03 -11.66 -3.26
N ASP A 264 1.09 -11.13 -3.74
CA ASP A 264 1.66 -11.53 -5.05
C ASP A 264 2.60 -12.74 -4.88
N ALA A 265 3.42 -12.71 -3.83
CA ALA A 265 4.26 -13.83 -3.41
C ALA A 265 4.26 -13.97 -1.88
N TRP A 266 4.81 -15.07 -1.38
CA TRP A 266 5.03 -15.29 0.05
C TRP A 266 6.33 -16.05 0.27
N THR A 267 6.95 -15.82 1.41
CA THR A 267 8.11 -16.57 1.90
C THR A 267 7.68 -17.43 3.11
N PRO A 268 8.47 -18.43 3.52
CA PRO A 268 8.17 -19.21 4.73
C PRO A 268 8.03 -18.34 5.99
N GLU A 269 8.82 -17.27 6.09
CA GLU A 269 8.77 -16.32 7.20
C GLU A 269 7.41 -15.60 7.25
N PHE A 270 6.95 -15.08 6.11
CA PHE A 270 5.64 -14.44 6.02
C PHE A 270 4.49 -15.43 6.18
N ALA A 271 4.61 -16.65 5.68
CA ALA A 271 3.60 -17.69 5.88
C ALA A 271 3.41 -17.99 7.39
N ARG A 272 4.51 -18.18 8.14
CA ARG A 272 4.47 -18.39 9.59
C ARG A 272 3.86 -17.19 10.32
N TYR A 273 4.23 -15.97 9.92
CA TYR A 273 3.66 -14.74 10.49
C TYR A 273 2.14 -14.65 10.26
N LEU A 274 1.69 -14.89 9.02
CA LEU A 274 0.27 -14.83 8.64
C LEU A 274 -0.55 -15.90 9.35
N GLU A 275 -0.01 -17.11 9.50
CA GLU A 275 -0.66 -18.18 10.26
C GLU A 275 -0.81 -17.85 11.75
N ALA A 276 0.19 -17.18 12.34
CA ALA A 276 0.17 -16.80 13.75
C ALA A 276 -0.76 -15.60 14.05
N HIS A 277 -0.82 -14.60 13.16
CA HIS A 277 -1.50 -13.33 13.44
C HIS A 277 -2.79 -13.10 12.65
N HIS A 278 -2.99 -13.82 11.53
CA HIS A 278 -4.04 -13.53 10.55
C HIS A 278 -4.70 -14.80 9.99
N ALA A 279 -4.85 -15.84 10.81
CA ALA A 279 -5.40 -17.14 10.41
C ALA A 279 -6.82 -17.07 9.80
N ASP A 280 -7.63 -16.13 10.28
CA ASP A 280 -9.04 -15.95 9.88
C ASP A 280 -9.26 -14.85 8.83
N ALA A 281 -8.18 -14.21 8.35
CA ALA A 281 -8.30 -13.12 7.38
C ALA A 281 -8.77 -13.61 6.00
N ASP A 282 -9.53 -12.78 5.28
CA ASP A 282 -9.92 -13.07 3.90
C ASP A 282 -8.68 -13.07 3.00
N ARG A 283 -8.48 -14.16 2.24
CA ARG A 283 -7.24 -14.35 1.49
C ARG A 283 -7.42 -13.97 0.03
N LEU A 284 -6.62 -13.03 -0.44
CA LEU A 284 -6.52 -12.58 -1.83
C LEU A 284 -5.10 -12.87 -2.31
N GLN A 285 -4.90 -13.99 -3.01
CA GLN A 285 -3.56 -14.41 -3.43
C GLN A 285 -3.51 -14.78 -4.92
N ARG A 286 -2.33 -14.58 -5.53
CA ARG A 286 -2.08 -14.97 -6.92
C ARG A 286 -2.39 -16.45 -7.14
N ALA A 287 -3.06 -16.77 -8.25
CA ALA A 287 -3.33 -18.16 -8.60
C ALA A 287 -2.02 -18.89 -8.94
N PRO A 288 -1.84 -20.16 -8.50
CA PRO A 288 -0.67 -20.95 -8.86
C PRO A 288 -0.77 -21.37 -10.33
N VAL A 289 -0.21 -20.57 -11.24
CA VAL A 289 -0.18 -20.87 -12.66
C VAL A 289 0.97 -21.85 -12.94
N ARG A 290 0.66 -23.12 -13.17
CA ARG A 290 1.62 -24.14 -13.62
C ARG A 290 1.71 -24.14 -15.13
N LEU A 291 2.70 -23.45 -15.69
CA LEU A 291 3.12 -23.68 -17.07
C LEU A 291 4.21 -24.77 -17.03
N ALA A 292 4.12 -25.75 -17.93
CA ALA A 292 4.68 -27.12 -17.89
C ALA A 292 6.20 -27.32 -17.61
N PHE A 293 6.94 -26.30 -17.21
CA PHE A 293 8.40 -26.32 -16.98
C PHE A 293 8.82 -25.59 -15.70
N TRP A 294 7.86 -25.12 -14.89
CA TRP A 294 8.12 -24.36 -13.66
C TRP A 294 7.93 -25.24 -12.42
N ARG A 295 8.88 -25.14 -11.47
CA ARG A 295 8.68 -25.64 -10.11
C ARG A 295 7.37 -25.04 -9.57
N PRO A 296 6.49 -25.85 -8.94
CA PRO A 296 5.26 -25.34 -8.40
C PRO A 296 5.58 -24.24 -7.39
N MET A 297 4.92 -23.10 -7.49
CA MET A 297 4.80 -22.22 -6.33
C MET A 297 4.05 -23.03 -5.28
N THR A 298 4.69 -23.29 -4.15
CA THR A 298 4.07 -23.99 -3.02
C THR A 298 2.92 -23.14 -2.55
N ASP A 299 1.70 -23.56 -2.88
CA ASP A 299 0.47 -22.92 -2.44
C ASP A 299 0.56 -22.67 -0.94
N TRP A 300 0.42 -21.42 -0.51
CA TRP A 300 0.23 -21.17 0.91
C TRP A 300 -1.15 -21.73 1.26
N ARG A 301 -1.14 -22.83 2.00
CA ARG A 301 -2.35 -23.54 2.44
C ARG A 301 -2.74 -23.20 3.88
N GLY A 302 -1.99 -22.33 4.57
CA GLY A 302 -2.26 -21.97 5.96
C GLY A 302 -3.48 -21.07 6.13
N GLY A 303 -4.32 -21.33 7.14
CA GLY A 303 -5.50 -20.53 7.48
C GLY A 303 -6.83 -21.18 7.06
N ASN A 304 -7.90 -20.83 7.79
CA ASN A 304 -9.22 -21.46 7.70
C ASN A 304 -10.19 -20.74 6.74
N SER A 305 -9.86 -19.51 6.34
CA SER A 305 -10.75 -18.64 5.55
C SER A 305 -10.69 -18.91 4.04
N PRO A 306 -11.77 -18.64 3.27
CA PRO A 306 -11.79 -18.86 1.83
C PRO A 306 -10.70 -18.08 1.09
N VAL A 307 -10.11 -18.71 0.08
CA VAL A 307 -9.06 -18.11 -0.76
C VAL A 307 -9.65 -17.64 -2.08
N HIS A 308 -9.54 -16.34 -2.34
CA HIS A 308 -9.83 -15.76 -3.63
C HIS A 308 -8.59 -15.69 -4.51
N ARG A 309 -8.73 -16.20 -5.74
CA ARG A 309 -7.64 -16.28 -6.73
C ARG A 309 -8.08 -15.67 -8.05
N PRO A 310 -7.60 -14.47 -8.43
CA PRO A 310 -7.93 -13.87 -9.71
C PRO A 310 -7.14 -14.55 -10.84
N TRP A 311 -7.67 -15.69 -11.31
CA TRP A 311 -7.05 -16.54 -12.34
C TRP A 311 -6.69 -15.78 -13.61
N LEU A 312 -7.62 -14.97 -14.14
CA LEU A 312 -7.39 -14.20 -15.37
C LEU A 312 -6.19 -13.25 -15.23
N ALA A 313 -6.13 -12.47 -14.14
CA ALA A 313 -5.01 -11.56 -13.89
C ALA A 313 -3.69 -12.32 -13.68
N SER A 314 -3.75 -13.46 -12.97
CA SER A 314 -2.58 -14.30 -12.67
C SER A 314 -2.00 -14.94 -13.94
N VAL A 315 -2.85 -15.50 -14.81
CA VAL A 315 -2.45 -16.09 -16.09
C VAL A 315 -1.93 -15.02 -17.03
N ARG A 316 -2.61 -13.86 -17.14
CA ARG A 316 -2.15 -12.73 -17.94
C ARG A 316 -0.75 -12.28 -17.52
N GLY A 317 -0.53 -12.11 -16.21
CA GLY A 317 0.79 -11.75 -15.66
C GLY A 317 1.86 -12.82 -15.90
N ALA A 318 1.52 -14.10 -15.81
CA ALA A 318 2.45 -15.19 -16.11
C ALA A 318 2.87 -15.22 -17.59
N LEU A 319 1.91 -15.08 -18.51
CA LEU A 319 2.18 -15.02 -19.95
C LEU A 319 2.99 -13.78 -20.33
N TRP A 320 2.63 -12.61 -19.78
CA TRP A 320 3.35 -11.36 -20.03
C TRP A 320 4.81 -11.44 -19.61
N ARG A 321 5.09 -11.91 -18.39
CA ARG A 321 6.47 -12.11 -17.91
C ARG A 321 7.23 -13.11 -18.78
N ARG A 322 6.57 -14.13 -19.33
CA ARG A 322 7.21 -15.09 -20.24
C ARG A 322 7.59 -14.47 -21.58
N LEU A 323 6.73 -13.65 -22.17
CA LEU A 323 7.01 -12.94 -23.42
C LEU A 323 8.28 -12.08 -23.30
N TRP A 324 8.48 -11.47 -22.13
CA TRP A 324 9.61 -10.60 -21.85
C TRP A 324 10.77 -11.28 -21.10
N ALA A 325 10.70 -12.59 -20.85
CA ALA A 325 11.71 -13.31 -20.05
C ALA A 325 13.09 -13.39 -20.71
N ARG A 326 13.14 -13.34 -22.05
CA ARG A 326 14.37 -13.38 -22.86
C ARG A 326 14.97 -12.00 -23.12
N GLN A 327 14.30 -10.93 -22.71
CA GLN A 327 14.76 -9.56 -22.92
C GLN A 327 15.60 -9.14 -21.71
N GLU A 328 16.67 -8.39 -21.96
CA GLU A 328 17.59 -7.96 -20.91
C GLU A 328 16.94 -6.98 -19.92
N GLY A 329 17.34 -7.10 -18.66
CA GLY A 329 17.20 -6.09 -17.62
C GLY A 329 15.82 -5.45 -17.47
N GLY A 330 15.69 -4.21 -17.94
CA GLY A 330 14.56 -3.34 -17.63
C GLY A 330 13.23 -3.72 -18.24
N ARG A 331 13.18 -4.33 -19.43
CA ARG A 331 11.91 -4.81 -20.00
C ARG A 331 11.32 -5.95 -19.18
N ARG A 332 12.18 -6.83 -18.65
CA ARG A 332 11.77 -7.89 -17.75
C ARG A 332 11.21 -7.31 -16.45
N GLN A 333 11.86 -6.32 -15.84
CA GLN A 333 11.38 -5.70 -14.61
C GLN A 333 10.07 -4.93 -14.82
N ALA A 334 9.92 -4.20 -15.93
CA ALA A 334 8.66 -3.56 -16.31
C ALA A 334 7.51 -4.57 -16.40
N SER A 335 7.75 -5.75 -16.99
CA SER A 335 6.74 -6.80 -17.09
C SER A 335 6.27 -7.34 -15.73
N VAL A 336 7.12 -7.30 -14.70
CA VAL A 336 6.77 -7.68 -13.32
C VAL A 336 5.84 -6.64 -12.71
N ILE A 337 6.16 -5.35 -12.86
CA ILE A 337 5.33 -4.24 -12.37
C ILE A 337 3.97 -4.23 -13.06
N ASP A 338 3.91 -4.53 -14.36
CA ASP A 338 2.63 -4.68 -15.07
C ASP A 338 1.76 -5.80 -14.50
N ALA A 339 2.36 -6.96 -14.21
CA ALA A 339 1.66 -8.08 -13.61
C ALA A 339 1.13 -7.74 -12.21
N GLN A 340 1.93 -7.05 -11.40
CA GLN A 340 1.55 -6.57 -10.06
C GLN A 340 0.40 -5.57 -10.13
N ARG A 341 0.42 -4.63 -11.08
CA ARG A 341 -0.68 -3.70 -11.34
C ARG A 341 -1.99 -4.43 -11.62
N TRP A 342 -1.95 -5.41 -12.52
CA TRP A 342 -3.13 -6.19 -12.89
C TRP A 342 -3.68 -7.02 -11.74
N LEU A 343 -2.80 -7.56 -10.91
CA LEU A 343 -3.18 -8.30 -9.72
C LEU A 343 -3.83 -7.39 -8.67
N ALA A 344 -3.23 -6.23 -8.39
CA ALA A 344 -3.78 -5.21 -7.49
C ALA A 344 -5.17 -4.75 -7.96
N GLN A 345 -5.36 -4.46 -9.25
CA GLN A 345 -6.67 -4.12 -9.81
C GLN A 345 -7.71 -5.21 -9.54
N ALA A 346 -7.35 -6.48 -9.72
CA ALA A 346 -8.26 -7.59 -9.46
C ALA A 346 -8.60 -7.73 -7.97
N PHE A 347 -7.64 -7.54 -7.07
CA PHE A 347 -7.87 -7.57 -5.62
C PHE A 347 -8.79 -6.45 -5.15
N VAL A 348 -8.62 -5.23 -5.67
CA VAL A 348 -9.47 -4.09 -5.28
C VAL A 348 -10.95 -4.36 -5.58
N THR A 349 -11.28 -5.06 -6.67
CA THR A 349 -12.68 -5.42 -6.98
C THR A 349 -13.31 -6.41 -5.99
N ARG A 350 -12.51 -7.03 -5.12
CA ARG A 350 -12.94 -8.00 -4.11
C ARG A 350 -12.89 -7.44 -2.69
N LEU A 351 -12.31 -6.26 -2.49
CA LEU A 351 -12.33 -5.59 -1.21
C LEU A 351 -13.74 -5.12 -0.91
N LEU A 352 -14.20 -5.45 0.28
CA LEU A 352 -15.48 -5.05 0.81
C LEU A 352 -15.32 -3.80 1.71
N PRO A 353 -16.38 -3.02 1.95
CA PRO A 353 -16.34 -1.90 2.88
C PRO A 353 -15.86 -2.28 4.29
N GLU A 354 -16.18 -3.50 4.75
CA GLU A 354 -15.90 -4.02 6.08
C GLU A 354 -14.43 -4.39 6.29
N HIS A 355 -13.63 -4.47 5.22
CA HIS A 355 -12.19 -4.74 5.31
C HIS A 355 -11.44 -3.50 5.82
N THR A 356 -11.51 -3.22 7.11
CA THR A 356 -10.88 -2.04 7.74
C THR A 356 -9.38 -2.21 7.94
N GLN A 357 -8.89 -3.47 7.92
CA GLN A 357 -7.48 -3.82 8.03
C GLN A 357 -7.01 -4.57 6.79
N LEU A 358 -5.80 -4.27 6.32
CA LEU A 358 -5.16 -4.99 5.21
C LEU A 358 -3.78 -5.50 5.62
N VAL A 359 -3.40 -6.67 5.12
CA VAL A 359 -2.00 -7.13 5.13
C VAL A 359 -1.56 -7.23 3.68
N VAL A 360 -0.51 -6.49 3.31
CA VAL A 360 -0.18 -6.21 1.92
C VAL A 360 1.26 -6.60 1.62
N ASP A 361 1.46 -7.42 0.60
CA ASP A 361 2.77 -7.61 -0.02
C ASP A 361 3.28 -6.28 -0.58
N GLN A 362 4.48 -5.85 -0.17
CA GLN A 362 5.10 -4.57 -0.56
C GLN A 362 5.04 -4.32 -2.07
N ALA A 363 5.19 -5.37 -2.89
CA ALA A 363 5.11 -5.27 -4.34
C ALA A 363 3.80 -4.66 -4.88
N LEU A 364 2.70 -4.82 -4.15
CA LEU A 364 1.37 -4.32 -4.54
C LEU A 364 1.10 -2.91 -4.02
N LEU A 365 1.89 -2.45 -3.05
CA LEU A 365 1.66 -1.23 -2.29
C LEU A 365 1.51 0.04 -3.17
N PRO A 366 2.42 0.37 -4.11
CA PRO A 366 2.26 1.56 -4.93
C PRO A 366 1.04 1.51 -5.85
N HIS A 367 0.62 0.31 -6.28
CA HIS A 367 -0.58 0.14 -7.10
C HIS A 367 -1.85 0.36 -6.28
N LEU A 368 -1.91 -0.21 -5.07
CA LEU A 368 -3.04 -0.05 -4.15
C LEU A 368 -3.19 1.41 -3.69
N GLN A 369 -2.08 2.10 -3.44
CA GLN A 369 -2.09 3.53 -3.14
C GLN A 369 -2.71 4.35 -4.28
N ARG A 370 -2.27 4.12 -5.52
CA ARG A 370 -2.81 4.84 -6.70
C ARG A 370 -4.27 4.52 -7.00
N LEU A 371 -4.73 3.34 -6.62
CA LEU A 371 -6.14 2.93 -6.72
C LEU A 371 -6.99 3.48 -5.57
N GLY A 372 -6.39 4.15 -4.57
CA GLY A 372 -7.08 4.63 -3.37
C GLY A 372 -7.55 3.50 -2.45
N ALA A 373 -7.05 2.28 -2.63
CA ALA A 373 -7.53 1.10 -1.92
C ALA A 373 -7.13 1.08 -0.44
N LEU A 374 -6.04 1.78 -0.09
CA LEU A 374 -5.51 1.88 1.28
C LEU A 374 -6.23 2.94 2.13
N ASP A 375 -6.96 3.84 1.49
CA ASP A 375 -7.59 4.98 2.16
C ASP A 375 -8.64 4.56 3.16
N GLY A 376 -8.66 5.14 4.36
CA GLY A 376 -9.61 4.73 5.39
C GLY A 376 -9.32 3.37 6.03
N ARG A 377 -8.15 2.76 5.78
CA ARG A 377 -7.78 1.43 6.30
C ARG A 377 -6.46 1.48 7.04
N ALA A 378 -6.33 0.70 8.10
CA ALA A 378 -5.02 0.39 8.67
C ALA A 378 -4.39 -0.75 7.87
N PHE A 379 -3.07 -0.74 7.69
CA PHE A 379 -2.42 -1.82 6.95
C PHE A 379 -1.02 -2.18 7.44
N THR A 380 -0.75 -3.47 7.38
CA THR A 380 0.55 -4.10 7.61
C THR A 380 1.22 -4.35 6.27
N VAL A 381 2.51 -3.99 6.15
CA VAL A 381 3.31 -4.24 4.95
C VAL A 381 4.24 -5.42 5.19
N LEU A 382 4.11 -6.46 4.35
CA LEU A 382 5.08 -7.55 4.28
C LEU A 382 6.24 -7.10 3.38
N ALA A 383 7.29 -6.58 4.00
CA ALA A 383 8.40 -5.93 3.33
C ALA A 383 9.50 -6.94 2.94
N GLY A 384 9.43 -7.44 1.72
CA GLY A 384 10.42 -8.36 1.16
C GLY A 384 11.62 -7.70 0.51
N SER A 385 11.60 -6.38 0.28
CA SER A 385 12.64 -5.65 -0.45
C SER A 385 12.86 -4.26 0.10
N LEU A 386 13.96 -3.62 -0.30
CA LEU A 386 14.13 -2.19 -0.06
C LEU A 386 13.03 -1.41 -0.80
N PRO A 387 12.63 -0.23 -0.31
CA PRO A 387 11.82 0.69 -1.11
C PRO A 387 12.48 0.98 -2.45
N MET A 388 11.69 1.24 -3.50
CA MET A 388 12.15 1.50 -4.86
C MET A 388 13.24 2.59 -4.89
N ALA A 389 13.05 3.70 -4.17
CA ALA A 389 14.04 4.77 -4.06
C ALA A 389 15.37 4.28 -3.45
N GLY A 390 15.31 3.40 -2.46
CA GLY A 390 16.49 2.80 -1.83
C GLY A 390 17.22 1.84 -2.77
N ILE A 391 16.50 1.11 -3.64
CA ILE A 391 17.09 0.29 -4.69
C ILE A 391 17.82 1.18 -5.69
N GLU A 392 17.18 2.24 -6.19
CA GLU A 392 17.76 3.17 -7.16
C GLU A 392 19.04 3.82 -6.61
N ALA A 393 19.00 4.34 -5.38
CA ALA A 393 20.17 4.94 -4.74
C ALA A 393 21.36 3.98 -4.64
N ARG A 394 21.12 2.69 -4.31
CA ARG A 394 22.19 1.69 -4.27
C ARG A 394 22.74 1.36 -5.65
N LEU A 395 21.87 1.27 -6.66
CA LEU A 395 22.31 1.04 -8.03
C LEU A 395 23.08 2.23 -8.60
N ASP A 396 22.71 3.46 -8.25
CA ASP A 396 23.43 4.67 -8.65
C ASP A 396 24.82 4.74 -8.00
N ALA A 397 24.92 4.40 -6.70
CA ALA A 397 26.21 4.28 -6.02
C ALA A 397 27.11 3.20 -6.65
N ALA A 398 26.54 2.04 -7.02
CA ALA A 398 27.26 1.00 -7.73
C ALA A 398 27.69 1.46 -9.14
N ALA A 399 26.83 2.18 -9.85
CA ALA A 399 27.10 2.70 -11.20
C ALA A 399 28.17 3.80 -11.21
N ALA A 400 28.32 4.56 -10.12
CA ALA A 400 29.43 5.51 -9.97
C ALA A 400 30.79 4.78 -9.91
N ARG A 401 30.82 3.56 -9.36
CA ARG A 401 32.03 2.74 -9.29
C ARG A 401 32.32 1.98 -10.58
N TRP A 402 31.28 1.51 -11.25
CA TRP A 402 31.36 0.74 -12.50
C TRP A 402 30.57 1.45 -13.61
N PRO A 403 31.06 2.60 -14.12
CA PRO A 403 30.30 3.46 -15.04
C PRO A 403 29.99 2.80 -16.38
N ASP A 404 30.80 1.84 -16.80
CA ASP A 404 30.68 1.11 -18.06
C ASP A 404 29.67 -0.05 -18.00
N ASP A 405 29.19 -0.42 -16.80
CA ASP A 405 28.24 -1.53 -16.65
C ASP A 405 26.79 -1.04 -16.79
N THR A 406 26.26 -1.20 -18.00
CA THR A 406 24.90 -0.75 -18.35
C THR A 406 23.80 -1.46 -17.54
N THR A 407 24.07 -2.64 -16.96
CA THR A 407 23.10 -3.42 -16.16
C THR A 407 22.75 -2.77 -14.82
N LEU A 408 23.51 -1.76 -14.38
CA LEU A 408 23.21 -0.96 -13.19
C LEU A 408 22.23 0.18 -13.48
N ARG A 409 22.04 0.53 -14.77
CA ARG A 409 21.15 1.61 -15.26
C ARG A 409 20.01 1.09 -16.14
N ASP A 410 19.94 -0.23 -16.36
CA ASP A 410 19.00 -0.90 -17.28
C ASP A 410 17.52 -0.66 -16.94
N PHE A 411 17.21 -0.40 -15.67
CA PHE A 411 15.86 -0.14 -15.19
C PHE A 411 15.83 0.92 -14.10
N ARG A 412 14.89 1.86 -14.23
CA ARG A 412 14.46 2.77 -13.18
C ARG A 412 12.94 2.73 -13.08
N ALA A 413 12.43 2.79 -11.86
CA ALA A 413 11.01 2.84 -11.62
C ALA A 413 10.46 4.18 -12.14
N VAL A 414 9.22 4.17 -12.61
CA VAL A 414 8.55 5.43 -12.98
C VAL A 414 8.43 6.30 -11.72
N PRO A 415 8.79 7.60 -11.73
CA PRO A 415 8.78 8.43 -10.53
C PRO A 415 7.44 8.47 -9.79
N SER A 416 6.32 8.34 -10.51
CA SER A 416 4.98 8.26 -9.90
C SER A 416 4.76 6.98 -9.09
N MET A 417 5.43 5.88 -9.43
CA MET A 417 5.40 4.63 -8.65
C MET A 417 6.24 4.75 -7.38
N VAL A 418 7.42 5.36 -7.47
CA VAL A 418 8.29 5.62 -6.33
C VAL A 418 7.58 6.52 -5.31
N ARG A 419 6.94 7.60 -5.77
CA ARG A 419 6.14 8.48 -4.91
C ARG A 419 4.95 7.74 -4.28
N ALA A 420 4.26 6.90 -5.04
CA ALA A 420 3.14 6.12 -4.51
C ALA A 420 3.58 5.11 -3.43
N GLU A 421 4.71 4.43 -3.62
CA GLU A 421 5.25 3.53 -2.58
C GLU A 421 5.63 4.32 -1.32
N ALA A 422 6.34 5.44 -1.47
CA ALA A 422 6.73 6.28 -0.34
C ALA A 422 5.53 6.83 0.44
N GLN A 423 4.49 7.31 -0.25
CA GLN A 423 3.25 7.78 0.37
C GLN A 423 2.52 6.67 1.15
N ALA A 424 2.56 5.45 0.64
CA ALA A 424 1.95 4.31 1.31
C ALA A 424 2.78 3.87 2.52
N LEU A 425 4.10 3.75 2.39
CA LEU A 425 4.98 3.39 3.51
C LEU A 425 4.88 4.39 4.66
N ALA A 426 4.78 5.70 4.36
CA ALA A 426 4.60 6.74 5.37
C ALA A 426 3.33 6.58 6.23
N ARG A 427 2.34 5.81 5.76
CA ARG A 427 1.04 5.56 6.41
C ARG A 427 0.89 4.13 6.92
N ALA A 428 1.89 3.28 6.73
CA ALA A 428 1.84 1.90 7.19
C ALA A 428 1.75 1.86 8.72
N ALA A 429 0.88 1.00 9.25
CA ALA A 429 0.74 0.82 10.70
C ALA A 429 1.81 -0.13 11.24
N VAL A 430 2.12 -1.18 10.47
CA VAL A 430 3.12 -2.19 10.82
C VAL A 430 3.93 -2.53 9.56
N VAL A 431 5.24 -2.73 9.73
CA VAL A 431 6.12 -3.27 8.68
C VAL A 431 6.78 -4.53 9.22
N VAL A 432 6.62 -5.63 8.49
CA VAL A 432 7.14 -6.94 8.87
C VAL A 432 8.19 -7.36 7.87
N THR A 433 9.38 -7.73 8.35
CA THR A 433 10.44 -8.22 7.46
C THR A 433 11.41 -9.14 8.19
N PRO A 434 11.87 -10.23 7.55
CA PRO A 434 13.03 -10.98 8.05
C PRO A 434 14.37 -10.34 7.68
N HIS A 435 14.38 -9.35 6.78
CA HIS A 435 15.59 -8.87 6.12
C HIS A 435 16.19 -7.68 6.85
N ALA A 436 17.35 -7.86 7.50
CA ALA A 436 17.95 -6.84 8.39
C ALA A 436 18.18 -5.47 7.71
N ALA A 437 18.70 -5.44 6.49
CA ALA A 437 18.90 -4.17 5.78
C ALA A 437 17.60 -3.49 5.33
N VAL A 438 16.53 -4.27 5.10
CA VAL A 438 15.20 -3.73 4.81
C VAL A 438 14.64 -3.12 6.09
N ALA A 439 14.73 -3.83 7.21
CA ALA A 439 14.33 -3.33 8.53
C ALA A 439 14.97 -1.96 8.84
N ALA A 440 16.30 -1.85 8.67
CA ALA A 440 17.02 -0.59 8.89
C ALA A 440 16.55 0.55 7.96
N THR A 441 16.26 0.25 6.69
CA THR A 441 15.79 1.25 5.72
C THR A 441 14.34 1.66 5.99
N MET A 442 13.50 0.71 6.42
CA MET A 442 12.08 0.94 6.71
C MET A 442 11.87 1.86 7.91
N ALA A 443 12.80 1.88 8.87
CA ALA A 443 12.74 2.84 9.99
C ALA A 443 12.67 4.30 9.52
N ALA A 444 13.32 4.64 8.39
CA ALA A 444 13.25 5.97 7.80
C ALA A 444 12.06 6.12 6.82
N ALA A 445 11.75 5.08 6.04
CA ALA A 445 10.71 5.13 5.01
C ALA A 445 9.28 5.04 5.56
N ALA A 446 9.09 4.42 6.73
CA ALA A 446 7.82 4.21 7.41
C ALA A 446 7.93 4.63 8.90
N PRO A 447 8.14 5.93 9.18
CA PRO A 447 8.47 6.41 10.53
C PRO A 447 7.35 6.21 11.56
N GLN A 448 6.11 6.02 11.11
CA GLN A 448 4.94 5.79 11.95
C GLN A 448 4.64 4.30 12.17
N ALA A 449 5.32 3.41 11.43
CA ALA A 449 5.04 1.99 11.49
C ALA A 449 5.77 1.32 12.65
N MET A 450 5.08 0.39 13.32
CA MET A 450 5.76 -0.57 14.19
C MET A 450 6.56 -1.55 13.31
N LEU A 451 7.87 -1.61 13.51
CA LEU A 451 8.75 -2.50 12.76
C LEU A 451 8.92 -3.83 13.49
N GLU A 452 8.51 -4.93 12.86
CA GLU A 452 8.65 -6.27 13.37
C GLU A 452 9.69 -7.05 12.56
N ARG A 453 10.80 -7.45 13.21
CA ARG A 453 11.84 -8.25 12.59
C ARG A 453 11.55 -9.73 12.79
N LEU A 454 11.33 -10.45 11.69
CA LEU A 454 11.19 -11.90 11.70
C LEU A 454 12.56 -12.59 11.67
N GLU A 455 12.61 -13.83 12.13
CA GLU A 455 13.76 -14.70 11.90
C GLU A 455 13.69 -15.35 10.52
N TRP A 456 14.83 -15.47 9.85
CA TRP A 456 14.95 -16.24 8.61
C TRP A 456 14.65 -17.73 8.86
N VAL A 457 13.85 -18.33 7.99
CA VAL A 457 13.56 -19.78 8.05
C VAL A 457 14.57 -20.50 7.16
N LEU A 458 15.40 -21.34 7.78
CA LEU A 458 16.32 -22.23 7.06
C LEU A 458 15.55 -23.43 6.50
N PRO A 459 15.81 -23.86 5.25
CA PRO A 459 15.20 -25.06 4.70
C PRO A 459 15.66 -26.30 5.47
N GLY A 460 14.75 -27.26 5.69
CA GLY A 460 15.10 -28.55 6.31
C GLY A 460 16.03 -29.35 5.39
N MET A 461 17.32 -29.40 5.73
CA MET A 461 18.35 -30.14 5.01
C MET A 461 19.28 -30.82 6.03
N SER A 462 19.77 -32.01 5.68
CA SER A 462 20.83 -32.64 6.47
C SER A 462 22.14 -31.88 6.25
N PRO A 463 22.88 -31.55 7.33
CA PRO A 463 24.22 -30.98 7.21
C PRO A 463 25.08 -31.88 6.34
N ARG A 464 25.85 -31.29 5.42
CA ARG A 464 26.79 -32.05 4.60
C ARG A 464 28.09 -32.24 5.38
N ALA A 465 28.66 -33.44 5.33
CA ALA A 465 30.08 -33.63 5.63
C ALA A 465 30.86 -32.80 4.62
N ASN A 466 31.71 -31.90 5.13
CA ASN A 466 32.42 -30.90 4.36
C ASN A 466 33.45 -31.60 3.47
N ARG A 467 33.11 -31.88 2.20
CA ARG A 467 34.03 -32.54 1.27
C ARG A 467 34.97 -31.50 0.68
N THR A 468 36.23 -31.56 1.07
CA THR A 468 37.32 -30.93 0.31
C THR A 468 37.27 -31.42 -1.14
N PRO A 469 37.44 -30.54 -2.13
CA PRO A 469 37.55 -30.96 -3.51
C PRO A 469 38.71 -31.94 -3.70
N ASP A 470 38.55 -32.96 -4.55
CA ASP A 470 39.54 -34.03 -4.77
C ASP A 470 40.92 -33.52 -5.22
N ASP A 471 40.99 -32.30 -5.77
CA ASP A 471 42.21 -31.65 -6.26
C ASP A 471 42.81 -30.62 -5.28
N GLY A 472 42.22 -30.44 -4.09
CA GLY A 472 42.67 -29.50 -3.06
C GLY A 472 42.48 -28.01 -3.40
N VAL A 473 41.90 -27.67 -4.56
CA VAL A 473 41.70 -26.27 -4.97
C VAL A 473 40.35 -25.75 -4.47
N PRO A 474 40.30 -24.71 -3.59
CA PRO A 474 39.06 -24.20 -3.03
C PRO A 474 38.05 -23.78 -4.09
N LEU A 475 36.79 -24.19 -3.91
CA LEU A 475 35.68 -23.82 -4.77
C LEU A 475 34.81 -22.74 -4.11
N VAL A 476 34.78 -21.57 -4.74
CA VAL A 476 33.91 -20.45 -4.39
C VAL A 476 32.66 -20.52 -5.26
N VAL A 477 31.47 -20.41 -4.67
CA VAL A 477 30.21 -20.43 -5.44
C VAL A 477 29.47 -19.11 -5.34
N LEU A 478 29.19 -18.48 -6.50
CA LEU A 478 28.29 -17.34 -6.62
C LEU A 478 26.89 -17.85 -6.99
N PRO A 479 25.90 -17.84 -6.08
CA PRO A 479 24.59 -18.42 -6.33
C PRO A 479 23.65 -17.42 -7.01
N ALA A 480 24.16 -16.65 -7.96
CA ALA A 480 23.44 -15.60 -8.66
C ALA A 480 24.03 -15.38 -10.06
N SER A 481 23.21 -14.85 -10.98
CA SER A 481 23.67 -14.49 -12.33
C SER A 481 24.82 -13.48 -12.26
N ALA A 482 25.74 -13.55 -13.23
CA ALA A 482 26.98 -12.76 -13.28
C ALA A 482 26.72 -11.29 -13.67
N LEU A 483 25.96 -10.59 -12.83
CA LEU A 483 25.52 -9.21 -13.00
C LEU A 483 26.22 -8.29 -11.99
N ALA A 484 26.52 -7.06 -12.38
CA ALA A 484 27.15 -6.09 -11.48
C ALA A 484 26.32 -5.82 -10.21
N ARG A 485 24.99 -5.72 -10.31
CA ARG A 485 24.10 -5.56 -9.14
C ARG A 485 24.17 -6.73 -8.14
N LYS A 486 24.61 -7.92 -8.58
CA LYS A 486 24.85 -9.11 -7.74
C LYS A 486 26.29 -9.20 -7.24
N GLY A 487 27.12 -8.19 -7.51
CA GLY A 487 28.50 -8.09 -7.02
C GLY A 487 29.52 -8.82 -7.89
N ALA A 488 29.18 -9.18 -9.14
CA ALA A 488 30.05 -9.99 -9.98
C ALA A 488 31.39 -9.29 -10.30
N ARG A 489 31.39 -7.96 -10.44
CA ARG A 489 32.59 -7.14 -10.68
C ARG A 489 33.52 -7.14 -9.47
N GLU A 490 32.95 -6.96 -8.28
CA GLU A 490 33.66 -7.02 -7.00
C GLU A 490 34.23 -8.40 -6.75
N LEU A 491 33.46 -9.45 -7.02
CA LEU A 491 33.92 -10.82 -6.87
C LEU A 491 35.08 -11.14 -7.83
N ALA A 492 34.98 -10.75 -9.10
CA ALA A 492 36.07 -10.91 -10.05
C ALA A 492 37.34 -10.22 -9.55
N ALA A 493 37.23 -8.97 -9.10
CA ALA A 493 38.37 -8.25 -8.53
C ALA A 493 38.93 -8.92 -7.26
N ALA A 494 38.07 -9.47 -6.39
CA ALA A 494 38.50 -10.16 -5.18
C ALA A 494 39.23 -11.48 -5.47
N LEU A 495 38.82 -12.23 -6.49
CA LEU A 495 39.37 -13.54 -6.85
C LEU A 495 40.62 -13.49 -7.75
N ARG A 496 40.88 -12.38 -8.45
CA ARG A 496 42.08 -12.28 -9.30
C ARG A 496 43.36 -12.58 -8.52
N GLY A 497 44.12 -13.55 -9.01
CA GLY A 497 45.39 -14.00 -8.42
C GLY A 497 45.24 -14.87 -7.16
N SER A 498 44.03 -15.33 -6.80
CA SER A 498 43.85 -16.21 -5.63
C SER A 498 44.15 -17.69 -5.91
N GLY A 499 44.07 -18.12 -7.17
CA GLY A 499 44.18 -19.53 -7.56
C GLY A 499 42.93 -20.38 -7.25
N TRP A 500 41.85 -19.78 -6.73
CA TRP A 500 40.61 -20.49 -6.41
C TRP A 500 39.75 -20.73 -7.65
N ARG A 501 38.91 -21.76 -7.59
CA ARG A 501 37.87 -22.00 -8.60
C ARG A 501 36.61 -21.23 -8.28
N LEU A 502 35.89 -20.83 -9.33
CA LEU A 502 34.62 -20.13 -9.23
C LEU A 502 33.52 -20.90 -9.97
N ARG A 503 32.45 -21.26 -9.28
CA ARG A 503 31.20 -21.70 -9.88
C ARG A 503 30.19 -20.57 -9.85
N VAL A 504 29.61 -20.22 -10.99
CA VAL A 504 28.57 -19.17 -11.09
C VAL A 504 27.25 -19.80 -11.50
N LEU A 505 26.19 -19.51 -10.76
CA LEU A 505 24.83 -19.98 -11.08
C LEU A 505 24.04 -18.95 -11.90
N GLY A 506 23.04 -19.40 -12.64
CA GLY A 506 22.17 -18.51 -13.42
C GLY A 506 22.78 -18.04 -14.73
N THR A 507 22.45 -16.83 -15.18
CA THR A 507 22.85 -16.32 -16.50
C THR A 507 24.33 -15.87 -16.47
N PRO A 508 25.14 -16.26 -17.47
CA PRO A 508 26.52 -15.78 -17.61
C PRO A 508 26.55 -14.27 -17.89
N SER A 509 27.74 -13.66 -17.74
CA SER A 509 27.90 -12.23 -18.02
C SER A 509 27.91 -11.98 -19.52
N ALA A 510 27.39 -10.83 -19.94
CA ALA A 510 27.58 -10.34 -21.31
C ALA A 510 29.04 -9.92 -21.57
N ASP A 511 29.78 -9.60 -20.51
CA ASP A 511 31.21 -9.29 -20.59
C ASP A 511 32.04 -10.57 -20.50
N ALA A 512 32.54 -11.02 -21.66
CA ALA A 512 33.40 -12.21 -21.76
C ALA A 512 34.72 -12.09 -20.97
N SER A 513 35.16 -10.86 -20.67
CA SER A 513 36.40 -10.60 -19.93
C SER A 513 36.23 -10.62 -18.41
N LEU A 514 34.99 -10.66 -17.90
CA LEU A 514 34.71 -10.52 -16.46
C LEU A 514 35.53 -11.48 -15.59
N TRP A 515 35.63 -12.74 -16.03
CA TRP A 515 36.29 -13.83 -15.31
C TRP A 515 37.70 -14.15 -15.84
N GLN A 516 38.30 -13.25 -16.62
CA GLN A 516 39.64 -13.47 -17.16
C GLN A 516 40.67 -13.67 -16.03
N GLY A 517 41.41 -14.78 -16.07
CA GLY A 517 42.37 -15.17 -15.04
C GLY A 517 41.76 -15.85 -13.81
N ILE A 518 40.48 -16.25 -13.85
CA ILE A 518 39.81 -17.02 -12.81
C ILE A 518 39.38 -18.38 -13.39
N ALA A 519 39.71 -19.46 -12.71
CA ALA A 519 39.32 -20.80 -13.13
C ALA A 519 37.82 -21.01 -12.90
N LEU A 520 37.04 -21.04 -13.98
CA LEU A 520 35.62 -21.32 -13.92
C LEU A 520 35.36 -22.81 -13.81
N ASP A 521 34.66 -23.21 -12.75
CA ASP A 521 34.12 -24.53 -12.63
C ASP A 521 32.78 -24.61 -13.39
N THR A 522 32.86 -25.23 -14.57
CA THR A 522 31.70 -25.45 -15.45
C THR A 522 30.99 -26.78 -15.15
N ALA A 523 31.29 -27.41 -14.00
CA ALA A 523 30.85 -28.74 -13.57
C ALA A 523 29.68 -29.35 -14.36
N ARG A 524 30.06 -30.39 -15.10
CA ARG A 524 29.26 -31.26 -15.97
C ARG A 524 28.32 -32.14 -15.14
N ASP A 525 27.09 -31.69 -14.92
CA ASP A 525 25.83 -32.48 -14.86
C ASP A 525 24.73 -31.52 -14.36
N PRO A 526 23.71 -31.17 -15.15
CA PRO A 526 22.59 -30.33 -14.70
C PRO A 526 21.82 -30.87 -13.48
N ARG A 527 22.02 -32.14 -13.13
CA ARG A 527 21.40 -32.81 -11.97
C ARG A 527 22.25 -32.78 -10.71
N ALA A 528 23.53 -32.43 -10.80
CA ALA A 528 24.41 -32.33 -9.63
C ALA A 528 23.98 -31.17 -8.71
N ASP A 529 24.13 -31.35 -7.40
CA ASP A 529 23.83 -30.28 -6.46
C ASP A 529 24.89 -29.17 -6.58
N TRP A 530 24.45 -27.92 -6.67
CA TRP A 530 25.36 -26.79 -6.90
C TRP A 530 26.30 -26.50 -5.71
N LEU A 531 25.98 -27.05 -4.54
CA LEU A 531 26.80 -27.00 -3.32
C LEU A 531 27.90 -28.08 -3.28
N ASP A 532 27.95 -28.99 -4.25
CA ASP A 532 28.92 -30.08 -4.21
C ASP A 532 30.36 -29.57 -4.39
N GLY A 533 31.23 -29.91 -3.43
CA GLY A 533 32.59 -29.42 -3.31
C GLY A 533 32.74 -27.94 -2.95
N ALA A 534 31.64 -27.24 -2.63
CA ALA A 534 31.69 -25.81 -2.31
C ALA A 534 32.35 -25.56 -0.95
N CYS A 535 33.47 -24.83 -0.93
CA CYS A 535 34.12 -24.42 0.31
C CYS A 535 33.45 -23.19 0.94
N VAL A 536 32.95 -22.29 0.09
CA VAL A 536 32.26 -21.07 0.54
C VAL A 536 31.26 -20.61 -0.52
N VAL A 537 30.12 -20.11 -0.06
CA VAL A 537 29.13 -19.44 -0.90
C VAL A 537 29.28 -17.93 -0.74
N VAL A 538 29.38 -17.20 -1.85
CA VAL A 538 29.62 -15.75 -1.84
C VAL A 538 28.48 -15.00 -2.50
N LEU A 539 27.96 -13.97 -1.83
CA LEU A 539 26.90 -13.10 -2.36
C LEU A 539 27.20 -11.63 -2.05
N PRO A 540 28.12 -10.98 -2.79
CA PRO A 540 28.55 -9.61 -2.53
C PRO A 540 27.62 -8.59 -3.20
N ALA A 541 26.31 -8.84 -3.17
CA ALA A 541 25.33 -8.08 -3.94
C ALA A 541 25.22 -6.62 -3.49
N HIS A 542 24.89 -5.73 -4.42
CA HIS A 542 24.44 -4.36 -4.09
C HIS A 542 22.95 -4.37 -3.73
N VAL A 543 22.19 -5.26 -4.38
CA VAL A 543 20.76 -5.45 -4.18
C VAL A 543 20.42 -6.95 -4.15
N GLU A 544 19.95 -7.40 -2.99
CA GLU A 544 19.36 -8.72 -2.78
C GLU A 544 18.11 -8.56 -1.91
N HIS A 545 17.07 -9.33 -2.23
CA HIS A 545 15.77 -9.25 -1.56
C HIS A 545 15.38 -10.61 -0.98
N ALA A 546 15.84 -11.69 -1.63
CA ALA A 546 15.48 -13.05 -1.25
C ALA A 546 16.73 -13.94 -1.36
N PRO A 547 17.66 -13.88 -0.39
CA PRO A 547 18.91 -14.65 -0.37
C PRO A 547 18.69 -16.16 -0.10
N ARG A 548 17.70 -16.78 -0.75
CA ARG A 548 17.28 -18.18 -0.53
C ARG A 548 18.38 -19.19 -0.76
N ALA A 549 19.24 -18.94 -1.76
CA ALA A 549 20.37 -19.83 -2.03
C ALA A 549 21.45 -19.74 -0.94
N ALA A 550 21.68 -18.57 -0.36
CA ALA A 550 22.57 -18.41 0.79
C ALA A 550 21.98 -19.12 2.03
N LEU A 551 20.68 -18.97 2.29
CA LEU A 551 20.02 -19.71 3.38
C LEU A 551 20.09 -21.23 3.17
N ARG A 552 20.01 -21.70 1.92
CA ARG A 552 20.22 -23.11 1.57
C ARG A 552 21.66 -23.57 1.85
N ALA A 553 22.65 -22.73 1.58
CA ALA A 553 24.06 -23.02 1.89
C ALA A 553 24.26 -23.16 3.41
N LEU A 554 23.72 -22.21 4.18
CA LEU A 554 23.77 -22.25 5.66
C LEU A 554 23.10 -23.51 6.22
N ALA A 555 21.92 -23.87 5.72
CA ALA A 555 21.24 -25.09 6.12
C ALA A 555 22.03 -26.37 5.77
N ALA A 556 22.86 -26.32 4.74
CA ALA A 556 23.75 -27.41 4.36
C ALA A 556 25.09 -27.42 5.13
N GLY A 557 25.34 -26.43 6.00
CA GLY A 557 26.59 -26.28 6.75
C GLY A 557 27.71 -25.57 5.98
N VAL A 558 27.45 -25.02 4.79
CA VAL A 558 28.46 -24.31 3.99
C VAL A 558 28.52 -22.84 4.41
N PRO A 559 29.70 -22.29 4.77
CA PRO A 559 29.81 -20.90 5.19
C PRO A 559 29.45 -19.94 4.07
N VAL A 560 28.87 -18.80 4.44
CA VAL A 560 28.42 -17.75 3.52
C VAL A 560 29.18 -16.46 3.78
N VAL A 561 29.77 -15.89 2.73
CA VAL A 561 30.26 -14.51 2.73
C VAL A 561 29.28 -13.66 1.93
N ALA A 562 28.52 -12.80 2.60
CA ALA A 562 27.48 -11.99 1.95
C ALA A 562 27.67 -10.50 2.22
N SER A 563 27.22 -9.65 1.32
CA SER A 563 27.16 -8.23 1.63
C SER A 563 26.06 -7.94 2.65
N THR A 564 26.20 -6.85 3.42
CA THR A 564 25.13 -6.33 4.29
C THR A 564 23.83 -6.05 3.53
N ALA A 565 23.90 -5.86 2.20
CA ALA A 565 22.73 -5.71 1.34
C ALA A 565 21.86 -6.98 1.25
N CYS A 566 22.36 -8.15 1.65
CA CYS A 566 21.62 -9.40 1.68
C CYS A 566 20.79 -9.58 2.97
N GLY A 567 21.00 -8.73 3.98
CA GLY A 567 20.21 -8.72 5.21
C GLY A 567 20.23 -10.02 6.01
N LEU A 568 21.36 -10.73 5.98
CA LEU A 568 21.57 -11.99 6.69
C LEU A 568 22.16 -11.78 8.10
N ALA A 569 22.30 -10.53 8.55
CA ALA A 569 22.85 -10.15 9.84
C ALA A 569 22.30 -10.99 11.00
N GLY A 570 23.22 -11.55 11.80
CA GLY A 570 22.91 -12.35 12.98
C GLY A 570 22.74 -13.85 12.74
N LEU A 571 22.80 -14.33 11.49
CA LEU A 571 22.80 -15.76 11.21
C LEU A 571 24.18 -16.39 11.43
N GLN A 572 24.23 -17.53 12.10
CA GLN A 572 25.44 -18.32 12.26
C GLN A 572 25.94 -18.82 10.89
N GLY A 573 27.26 -18.84 10.70
CA GLY A 573 27.89 -19.22 9.44
C GLY A 573 27.91 -18.13 8.36
N VAL A 574 27.42 -16.92 8.66
CA VAL A 574 27.49 -15.75 7.77
C VAL A 574 28.60 -14.80 8.19
N ARG A 575 29.45 -14.42 7.23
CA ARG A 575 30.36 -13.27 7.34
C ARG A 575 29.82 -12.13 6.49
N GLU A 576 29.48 -11.01 7.12
CA GLU A 576 28.98 -9.83 6.42
C GLU A 576 30.12 -8.90 6.00
N VAL A 577 30.05 -8.41 4.76
CA VAL A 577 30.95 -7.39 4.21
C VAL A 577 30.16 -6.18 3.70
N SER A 578 30.77 -5.00 3.68
CA SER A 578 30.12 -3.85 3.06
C SER A 578 29.97 -4.06 1.55
N ALA A 579 28.82 -3.71 0.98
CA ALA A 579 28.62 -3.78 -0.47
C ALA A 579 29.68 -2.91 -1.19
N GLY A 580 30.34 -3.48 -2.19
CA GLY A 580 31.45 -2.82 -2.89
C GLY A 580 32.83 -2.96 -2.21
N ASP A 581 32.96 -3.44 -0.98
CA ASP A 581 34.27 -3.56 -0.34
C ASP A 581 35.05 -4.78 -0.86
N ILE A 582 35.87 -4.58 -1.89
CA ILE A 582 36.68 -5.63 -2.52
C ILE A 582 37.73 -6.18 -1.55
N LYS A 583 38.35 -5.33 -0.73
CA LYS A 583 39.41 -5.76 0.19
C LYS A 583 38.81 -6.58 1.33
N GLY A 584 37.73 -6.10 1.93
CA GLY A 584 36.98 -6.84 2.95
C GLY A 584 36.40 -8.15 2.40
N LEU A 585 35.86 -8.14 1.17
CA LEU A 585 35.38 -9.35 0.50
C LEU A 585 36.48 -10.41 0.36
N ARG A 586 37.67 -10.02 -0.12
CA ARG A 586 38.81 -10.94 -0.25
C ARG A 586 39.25 -11.51 1.09
N ALA A 587 39.33 -10.67 2.13
CA ALA A 587 39.70 -11.10 3.47
C ALA A 587 38.68 -12.09 4.05
N ALA A 588 37.39 -11.77 3.98
CA ALA A 588 36.32 -12.62 4.47
C ALA A 588 36.24 -13.98 3.74
N LEU A 589 36.50 -14.01 2.43
CA LEU A 589 36.59 -15.25 1.66
C LEU A 589 37.75 -16.13 2.14
N ARG A 590 38.94 -15.54 2.35
CA ARG A 590 40.10 -16.27 2.84
C ARG A 590 39.84 -16.89 4.20
N GLU A 591 39.33 -16.10 5.15
CA GLU A 591 38.98 -16.59 6.49
C GLU A 591 37.92 -17.70 6.47
N ALA A 592 36.92 -17.61 5.58
CA ALA A 592 35.89 -18.64 5.44
C ALA A 592 36.47 -19.95 4.90
N ILE A 593 37.36 -19.87 3.91
CA ILE A 593 38.03 -21.03 3.30
C ILE A 593 39.00 -21.67 4.30
N ASP A 594 39.85 -20.87 4.95
CA ASP A 594 40.84 -21.37 5.93
C ASP A 594 40.15 -21.99 7.16
N GLY A 595 39.01 -21.42 7.59
CA GLY A 595 38.19 -21.97 8.67
C GLY A 595 37.54 -23.31 8.32
N ALA A 596 37.12 -23.49 7.06
CA ALA A 596 36.57 -24.75 6.58
C ALA A 596 37.63 -25.87 6.53
N SER A 597 38.89 -25.54 6.24
CA SER A 597 40.01 -26.50 6.25
C SER A 597 40.32 -27.01 7.66
N ARG A 598 40.26 -26.15 8.69
CA ARG A 598 40.56 -26.53 10.09
C ARG A 598 39.50 -27.43 10.74
N PHE A 599 38.22 -27.25 10.39
CA PHE A 599 37.16 -28.14 10.88
C PHE A 599 37.30 -29.57 10.32
N ASN A 600 37.78 -29.72 9.08
CA ASN A 600 38.00 -31.04 8.48
C ASN A 600 39.19 -31.78 9.11
N GLU A 601 40.28 -31.09 9.46
CA GLU A 601 41.43 -31.72 10.12
C GLU A 601 41.09 -32.23 11.53
N GLN A 602 40.13 -31.60 12.21
CA GLN A 602 39.69 -32.02 13.54
C GLN A 602 38.80 -33.28 13.49
N ASP A 603 37.83 -33.34 12.56
CA ASP A 603 36.96 -34.50 12.36
C ASP A 603 37.73 -35.74 11.85
N ASP A 604 38.75 -35.53 11.01
CA ASP A 604 39.59 -36.62 10.47
C ASP A 604 40.62 -37.15 11.49
N ASN A 605 40.95 -36.35 12.52
CA ASN A 605 41.77 -36.79 13.65
C ASN A 605 40.96 -37.57 14.70
N ASP A 606 39.72 -37.17 14.97
CA ASP A 606 38.82 -37.87 15.90
C ASP A 606 38.35 -39.24 15.36
N GLN A 607 38.46 -39.50 14.05
CA GLN A 607 38.25 -40.83 13.46
C GLN A 607 39.51 -41.69 13.35
N ARG A 608 40.70 -41.18 13.73
CA ARG A 608 41.99 -41.91 13.62
C ARG A 608 42.55 -42.44 14.93
N PHE A 609 41.83 -42.33 16.04
CA PHE A 609 42.19 -43.02 17.28
C PHE A 609 41.11 -44.07 17.60
N PRO A 610 41.45 -45.38 17.64
CA PRO A 610 40.52 -46.44 17.98
C PRO A 610 40.13 -46.45 19.46
#